data_AF-A0A944CJ31-F1
#
_entry.id   AF-A0A944CJ31-F1
#
_cell.length_a   1.000
_cell.length_b   1.000
_cell.length_c   1.000
_cell.angle_alpha   90.00
_cell.angle_beta   90.00
_cell.angle_gamma   90.00
#
_symmetry.space_group_name_H-M   'P 1'
#
loop_
_entity.id
_entity.type
_entity.pdbx_description
1 polymer ?
#
loop_
_entity_poly.entity_id
_entity_poly.type
_entity_poly.pdbx_seq_one_letter_code
_entity_poly.pdbx_strand_id
1 'polypeptide(L)'
;MLTIKEAAEQLTSSGIVANEQDVLDWIEGGQINAVLNQRRNLTYKINQKDLTDFIIQKHTEALSAQLDQASHENSRLTQQLDLLNTRLHIEQSKVRTLKKMLNSQIEAANANPSQLEKLLGLSQNSSSLVLKKEFKKLLKALHPDRGGDERLFKVFNEHYEDLK
;
A
#
# COMPACT_ATOMS: atom_id res chain seq x y z
N MET A 1 37.36 10.84 32.03
CA MET A 1 38.26 9.84 31.43
C MET A 1 37.74 8.49 31.89
N LEU A 2 37.23 7.69 30.96
CA LEU A 2 36.55 6.43 31.19
C LEU A 2 37.51 5.27 30.90
N THR A 3 37.33 4.17 31.61
CA THR A 3 37.95 2.88 31.26
C THR A 3 37.20 2.22 30.09
N ILE A 4 37.82 1.23 29.44
CA ILE A 4 37.21 0.49 28.33
C ILE A 4 35.88 -0.14 28.75
N LYS A 5 35.83 -0.72 29.96
CA LYS A 5 34.63 -1.32 30.52
C LYS A 5 33.51 -0.30 30.72
N GLU A 6 33.81 0.84 31.34
CA GLU A 6 32.83 1.92 31.53
C GLU A 6 32.33 2.49 30.19
N ALA A 7 33.20 2.54 29.17
CA ALA A 7 32.81 2.97 27.84
C ALA A 7 31.87 1.93 27.16
N ALA A 8 32.17 0.64 27.27
CA ALA A 8 31.30 -0.43 26.74
C ALA A 8 29.91 -0.42 27.42
N GLU A 9 29.86 -0.21 28.73
CA GLU A 9 28.61 -0.07 29.49
C GLU A 9 27.80 1.17 29.03
N GLN A 10 28.46 2.30 28.78
CA GLN A 10 27.80 3.52 28.28
C GLN A 10 27.30 3.39 26.83
N LEU A 11 28.05 2.72 25.97
CA LEU A 11 27.65 2.42 24.59
C LEU A 11 26.42 1.52 24.57
N THR A 12 26.44 0.46 25.38
CA THR A 12 25.31 -0.46 25.54
C THR A 12 24.08 0.24 26.10
N SER A 13 24.27 1.11 27.10
CA SER A 13 23.19 1.93 27.67
C SER A 13 22.60 2.91 26.66
N SER A 14 23.39 3.32 25.66
CA SER A 14 22.98 4.21 24.57
C SER A 14 22.37 3.46 23.38
N GLY A 15 22.14 2.15 23.50
CA GLY A 15 21.54 1.30 22.46
C GLY A 15 22.53 0.79 21.41
N ILE A 16 23.83 0.98 21.60
CA ILE A 16 24.88 0.43 20.73
C ILE A 16 25.40 -0.84 21.39
N VAL A 17 25.11 -2.00 20.82
CA VAL A 17 25.62 -3.29 21.32
C VAL A 17 27.14 -3.29 21.19
N ALA A 18 27.85 -3.20 22.31
CA ALA A 18 29.30 -3.08 22.36
C ALA A 18 29.87 -3.83 23.56
N ASN A 19 30.83 -4.72 23.31
CA ASN A 19 31.64 -5.38 24.32
C ASN A 19 33.00 -4.68 24.47
N GLU A 20 33.77 -5.03 25.49
CA GLU A 20 35.11 -4.45 25.72
C GLU A 20 36.06 -4.65 24.52
N GLN A 21 35.92 -5.77 23.80
CA GLN A 21 36.68 -6.04 22.58
C GLN A 21 36.28 -5.11 21.43
N ASP A 22 34.99 -4.83 21.25
CA ASP A 22 34.52 -3.92 20.20
C ASP A 22 35.04 -2.50 20.42
N VAL A 23 35.09 -2.07 21.70
CA VAL A 23 35.67 -0.78 22.08
C VAL A 23 37.18 -0.73 21.79
N LEU A 24 37.90 -1.83 22.03
CA LEU A 24 39.32 -1.93 21.67
C LEU A 24 39.51 -1.85 20.15
N ASP A 25 38.72 -2.58 19.38
CA ASP A 25 38.77 -2.59 17.92
C ASP A 25 38.47 -1.18 17.35
N TRP A 26 37.55 -0.43 17.97
CA TRP A 26 37.25 0.97 17.59
C TRP A 26 38.37 1.96 17.96
N ILE A 27 39.10 1.71 19.05
CA ILE A 27 40.28 2.50 19.40
C ILE A 27 41.43 2.20 18.42
N GLU A 28 41.69 0.92 18.12
CA GLU A 28 42.71 0.50 17.16
C GLU A 28 42.39 0.98 15.73
N GLY A 29 41.11 0.98 15.36
CA GLY A 29 40.61 1.53 14.11
C GLY A 29 40.57 3.06 14.04
N GLY A 30 40.99 3.77 15.11
CA GLY A 30 41.04 5.23 15.16
C GLY A 30 39.67 5.91 15.20
N GLN A 31 38.60 5.16 15.51
CA GLN A 31 37.23 5.68 15.61
C GLN A 31 36.96 6.32 16.96
N ILE A 32 37.63 5.86 18.02
CA ILE A 32 37.56 6.43 19.37
C ILE A 32 38.96 6.87 19.81
N ASN A 33 39.10 8.14 20.17
CA ASN A 33 40.35 8.65 20.71
C ASN A 33 40.53 8.21 22.17
N ALA A 34 41.65 7.54 22.44
CA ALA A 34 42.00 7.08 23.78
C ALA A 34 43.47 7.39 24.09
N VAL A 35 43.74 7.73 25.36
CA VAL A 35 45.09 7.98 25.87
C VAL A 35 45.61 6.70 26.53
N LEU A 36 46.79 6.26 26.09
CA LEU A 36 47.45 5.07 26.63
C LEU A 36 48.17 5.40 27.93
N ASN A 37 47.84 4.70 29.01
CA ASN A 37 48.47 4.86 30.31
C ASN A 37 49.44 3.69 30.58
N GLN A 38 50.74 3.97 30.60
CA GLN A 38 51.80 2.95 30.71
C GLN A 38 52.23 2.62 32.15
N ARG A 39 51.51 3.09 33.17
CA ARG A 39 51.89 2.79 34.57
C ARG A 39 51.41 1.39 34.96
N ARG A 40 52.32 0.42 34.87
CA ARG A 40 52.26 -0.98 35.35
C ARG A 40 51.36 -1.97 34.59
N ASN A 41 50.35 -1.54 33.83
CA ASN A 41 49.61 -2.37 32.87
C ASN A 41 49.12 -1.47 31.71
N LEU A 42 49.17 -1.94 30.45
CA LEU A 42 48.62 -1.20 29.30
C LEU A 42 47.11 -1.01 29.53
N THR A 43 46.70 0.23 29.77
CA THR A 43 45.29 0.59 29.96
C THR A 43 44.96 1.82 29.13
N TYR A 44 43.86 1.75 28.37
CA TYR A 44 43.34 2.89 27.61
C TYR A 44 42.41 3.72 28.48
N LYS A 45 42.52 5.04 28.37
CA LYS A 45 41.60 6.02 28.95
C LYS A 45 40.92 6.80 27.85
N ILE A 46 39.60 6.66 27.75
CA ILE A 46 38.79 7.31 26.73
C ILE A 46 38.27 8.64 27.28
N ASN A 47 38.32 9.70 26.49
CA ASN A 47 37.69 10.95 26.88
C ASN A 47 36.17 10.83 26.73
N GLN A 48 35.41 11.36 27.68
CA GLN A 48 33.96 11.28 27.64
C GLN A 48 33.39 12.03 26.42
N LYS A 49 34.02 13.15 26.03
CA LYS A 49 33.64 13.90 24.83
C LYS A 49 33.76 13.05 23.55
N ASP A 50 34.91 12.38 23.39
CA ASP A 50 35.17 11.56 22.21
C ASP A 50 34.19 10.37 22.14
N LEU A 51 33.85 9.78 23.29
CA LEU A 51 32.84 8.72 23.35
C LEU A 51 31.44 9.23 23.00
N THR A 52 31.04 10.39 23.50
CA THR A 52 29.74 10.98 23.17
C THR A 52 29.65 11.37 21.70
N ASP A 53 30.72 11.93 21.14
CA ASP A 53 30.78 12.30 19.72
C ASP A 53 30.65 11.05 18.83
N PHE A 54 31.31 9.95 19.21
CA PHE A 54 31.15 8.65 18.54
C PHE A 54 29.73 8.09 18.62
N ILE A 55 29.08 8.15 19.80
CA ILE A 55 27.70 7.71 19.98
C ILE A 55 26.75 8.52 19.08
N ILE A 56 26.92 9.85 19.07
CA ILE A 56 26.12 10.74 18.22
C ILE A 56 26.34 10.41 16.75
N GLN A 57 27.59 10.19 16.34
CA GLN A 57 27.91 9.82 14.97
C GLN A 57 27.22 8.50 14.57
N LYS A 58 27.30 7.46 15.40
CA LYS A 58 26.66 6.16 15.11
C LYS A 58 25.15 6.25 14.97
N HIS A 59 24.49 7.00 15.87
CA HIS A 59 23.05 7.23 15.76
C HIS A 59 22.69 8.05 14.52
N THR A 60 23.49 9.05 14.18
CA THR A 60 23.28 9.88 12.99
C THR A 60 23.41 9.04 11.71
N GLU A 61 24.43 8.19 11.62
CA GLU A 61 24.64 7.27 10.49
C GLU A 61 23.47 6.29 10.34
N ALA A 62 22.99 5.72 11.44
CA ALA A 62 21.84 4.80 11.43
C ALA A 62 20.55 5.50 10.99
N LEU A 63 20.28 6.71 11.52
CA LEU A 63 19.11 7.51 11.14
C LEU A 63 19.19 7.98 9.69
N SER A 64 20.36 8.38 9.19
CA SER A 64 20.52 8.76 7.78
C SER A 64 20.26 7.58 6.85
N ALA A 65 20.76 6.39 7.18
CA ALA A 65 20.52 5.18 6.40
C ALA A 65 19.02 4.81 6.36
N GLN A 66 18.32 4.93 7.50
CA GLN A 66 16.87 4.70 7.57
C GLN A 66 16.09 5.74 6.75
N LEU A 67 16.48 7.02 6.81
CA LEU A 67 15.86 8.09 6.05
C LEU A 67 16.04 7.87 4.54
N ASP A 68 17.24 7.47 4.13
CA ASP A 68 17.53 7.15 2.73
C ASP A 68 16.66 5.99 2.26
N GLN A 69 16.58 4.90 3.04
CA GLN A 69 15.72 3.76 2.69
C GLN A 69 14.25 4.18 2.57
N ALA A 70 13.73 4.92 3.56
CA ALA A 70 12.35 5.39 3.55
C ALA A 70 12.07 6.34 2.37
N SER A 71 13.04 7.18 1.99
CA SER A 71 12.96 8.07 0.84
C SER A 71 12.87 7.29 -0.48
N HIS A 72 13.68 6.24 -0.63
CA HIS A 72 13.63 5.35 -1.81
C HIS A 72 12.28 4.62 -1.89
N GLU A 73 11.78 4.11 -0.77
CA GLU A 73 10.47 3.45 -0.71
C GLU A 73 9.34 4.42 -1.05
N ASN A 74 9.35 5.64 -0.52
CA ASN A 74 8.37 6.67 -0.85
C ASN A 74 8.39 7.05 -2.33
N SER A 75 9.57 7.20 -2.93
CA SER A 75 9.71 7.45 -4.36
C SER A 75 9.09 6.32 -5.19
N ARG A 76 9.37 5.07 -4.82
CA ARG A 76 8.78 3.89 -5.47
C ARG A 76 7.26 3.84 -5.34
N LEU A 77 6.72 4.08 -4.14
CA LEU A 77 5.27 4.10 -3.90
C LEU A 77 4.58 5.22 -4.69
N THR A 78 5.22 6.38 -4.80
CA THR A 78 4.71 7.51 -5.59
C THR A 78 4.60 7.13 -7.06
N GLN A 79 5.63 6.50 -7.63
CA GLN A 79 5.58 6.00 -9.02
C GLN A 79 4.46 4.96 -9.24
N GLN A 80 4.23 4.08 -8.26
CA GLN A 80 3.14 3.11 -8.33
C GLN A 80 1.76 3.78 -8.28
N LEU A 81 1.58 4.80 -7.44
CA LEU A 81 0.35 5.57 -7.37
C LEU A 81 0.05 6.28 -8.70
N ASP A 82 1.06 6.88 -9.34
CA ASP A 82 0.88 7.53 -10.64
C ASP A 82 0.45 6.53 -11.73
N LEU A 83 1.06 5.35 -11.74
CA LEU A 83 0.70 4.28 -12.66
C LEU A 83 -0.73 3.74 -12.41
N LEU A 84 -1.14 3.64 -11.15
CA LEU A 84 -2.51 3.24 -10.80
C LEU A 84 -3.54 4.32 -11.17
N ASN A 85 -3.22 5.59 -10.91
CA ASN A 85 -4.08 6.72 -11.25
C ASN A 85 -4.29 6.82 -12.77
N THR A 86 -3.24 6.66 -13.57
CA THR A 86 -3.35 6.64 -15.03
C THR A 86 -4.22 5.47 -15.52
N ARG A 87 -4.03 4.26 -14.97
CA ARG A 87 -4.90 3.10 -15.29
C ARG A 87 -6.35 3.35 -14.90
N LEU A 88 -6.59 3.87 -13.71
CA LEU A 88 -7.94 4.20 -13.25
C LEU A 88 -8.61 5.20 -14.18
N HIS A 89 -7.90 6.24 -14.61
CA HIS A 89 -8.41 7.22 -15.55
C HIS A 89 -8.76 6.62 -16.92
N ILE A 90 -7.92 5.71 -17.42
CA ILE A 90 -8.19 4.96 -18.65
C ILE A 90 -9.46 4.12 -18.49
N GLU A 91 -9.61 3.37 -17.41
CA GLU A 91 -10.79 2.54 -17.17
C GLU A 91 -12.06 3.36 -16.99
N GLN A 92 -12.00 4.47 -16.25
CA GLN A 92 -13.11 5.41 -16.14
C GLN A 92 -13.53 5.97 -17.51
N SER A 93 -12.57 6.30 -18.36
CA SER A 93 -12.83 6.78 -19.72
C SER A 93 -13.47 5.70 -20.59
N LYS A 94 -12.99 4.45 -20.52
CA LYS A 94 -13.62 3.30 -21.20
C LYS A 94 -15.05 3.10 -20.75
N VAL A 95 -15.30 3.09 -19.43
CA VAL A 95 -16.66 2.95 -18.88
C VAL A 95 -17.57 4.07 -19.37
N ARG A 96 -17.08 5.32 -19.42
CA ARG A 96 -17.85 6.44 -19.95
C ARG A 96 -18.22 6.24 -21.42
N THR A 97 -17.27 5.78 -22.24
CA THR A 97 -17.51 5.49 -23.67
C THR A 97 -18.50 4.34 -23.84
N LEU A 98 -18.34 3.24 -23.10
CA LEU A 98 -19.27 2.12 -23.13
C LEU A 98 -20.68 2.52 -22.72
N LYS A 99 -20.84 3.35 -21.67
CA LYS A 99 -22.15 3.90 -21.28
C LYS A 99 -22.77 4.72 -22.40
N LYS A 100 -21.99 5.57 -23.08
CA LYS A 100 -22.49 6.33 -24.25
C LYS A 100 -22.93 5.41 -25.38
N MET A 101 -22.12 4.41 -25.72
CA MET A 101 -22.46 3.42 -26.75
C MET A 101 -23.74 2.66 -26.39
N LEU A 102 -23.85 2.21 -25.14
CA LEU A 102 -25.04 1.52 -24.66
C LEU A 102 -26.27 2.43 -24.74
N ASN A 103 -26.18 3.68 -24.27
CA ASN A 103 -27.29 4.63 -24.37
C ASN A 103 -27.67 4.90 -25.83
N SER A 104 -26.70 5.04 -26.74
CA SER A 104 -27.01 5.20 -28.17
C SER A 104 -27.68 3.96 -28.77
N GLN A 105 -27.30 2.76 -28.31
CA GLN A 105 -27.97 1.53 -28.70
C GLN A 105 -29.38 1.49 -28.15
N ILE A 106 -29.59 1.86 -26.87
CA ILE A 106 -30.91 1.96 -26.20
C ILE A 106 -31.80 3.00 -26.91
N GLU A 107 -31.27 4.14 -27.35
CA GLU A 107 -32.03 5.14 -28.11
C GLU A 107 -32.41 4.63 -29.50
N ALA A 108 -31.50 3.97 -30.22
CA ALA A 108 -31.80 3.31 -31.50
C ALA A 108 -32.78 2.13 -31.33
N ALA A 109 -32.76 1.53 -30.15
CA ALA A 109 -33.56 0.41 -29.69
C ALA A 109 -34.99 0.81 -29.31
N ASN A 110 -35.17 1.95 -28.65
CA ASN A 110 -36.46 2.54 -28.27
C ASN A 110 -37.39 2.83 -29.45
N ALA A 111 -36.94 2.63 -30.70
CA ALA A 111 -37.79 2.56 -31.88
C ALA A 111 -38.61 1.24 -31.99
N ASN A 112 -38.35 0.20 -31.19
CA ASN A 112 -39.06 -1.08 -31.28
C ASN A 112 -39.29 -1.79 -29.92
N PRO A 113 -40.54 -2.07 -29.52
CA PRO A 113 -40.90 -2.73 -28.25
C PRO A 113 -40.61 -4.26 -28.22
N SER A 114 -39.62 -4.74 -28.98
CA SER A 114 -39.28 -6.18 -29.11
C SER A 114 -37.96 -6.59 -28.45
N GLN A 115 -37.39 -5.74 -27.58
CA GLN A 115 -36.01 -5.88 -27.12
C GLN A 115 -35.82 -6.40 -25.69
N LEU A 116 -36.86 -6.39 -24.86
CA LEU A 116 -36.81 -7.03 -23.53
C LEU A 116 -36.51 -8.53 -23.67
N GLU A 117 -37.09 -9.18 -24.68
CA GLU A 117 -36.84 -10.58 -24.99
C GLU A 117 -35.40 -10.79 -25.48
N LYS A 118 -34.88 -9.92 -26.37
CA LYS A 118 -33.48 -9.98 -26.82
C LYS A 118 -32.47 -9.68 -25.72
N LEU A 119 -32.75 -8.74 -24.82
CA LEU A 119 -31.88 -8.37 -23.69
C LEU A 119 -31.70 -9.55 -22.72
N LEU A 120 -32.73 -10.40 -22.59
CA LEU A 120 -32.72 -11.60 -21.77
C LEU A 120 -32.29 -12.87 -22.53
N GLY A 121 -31.93 -12.75 -23.81
CA GLY A 121 -31.59 -13.89 -24.67
C GLY A 121 -32.77 -14.83 -24.97
N LEU A 122 -34.01 -14.35 -24.82
CA LEU A 122 -35.24 -15.09 -25.04
C LEU A 122 -35.75 -14.92 -26.48
N SER A 123 -36.38 -15.96 -27.02
CA SER A 123 -36.99 -15.94 -28.36
C SER A 123 -38.14 -14.93 -28.43
N GLN A 124 -38.34 -14.29 -29.59
CA GLN A 124 -39.46 -13.34 -29.77
C GLN A 124 -40.80 -14.04 -29.51
N ASN A 125 -41.68 -13.43 -28.70
CA ASN A 125 -42.95 -13.97 -28.17
C ASN A 125 -42.82 -14.98 -27.01
N SER A 126 -41.86 -14.80 -26.12
CA SER A 126 -41.73 -15.62 -24.93
C SER A 126 -42.85 -15.33 -23.93
N SER A 127 -43.50 -16.37 -23.41
CA SER A 127 -44.57 -16.22 -22.42
C SER A 127 -44.12 -15.36 -21.22
N SER A 128 -44.98 -14.44 -20.77
CA SER A 128 -44.79 -13.57 -19.59
C SER A 128 -44.24 -14.31 -18.36
N LEU A 129 -44.59 -15.58 -18.18
CA LEU A 129 -44.10 -16.43 -17.09
C LEU A 129 -42.61 -16.79 -17.20
N VAL A 130 -42.08 -16.92 -18.41
CA VAL A 130 -40.66 -17.21 -18.67
C VAL A 130 -39.83 -15.96 -18.48
N LEU A 131 -40.32 -14.82 -18.97
CA LEU A 131 -39.73 -13.50 -18.73
C LEU A 131 -39.58 -13.21 -17.24
N LYS A 132 -40.64 -13.42 -16.44
CA LYS A 132 -40.61 -13.23 -14.98
C LYS A 132 -39.58 -14.13 -14.28
N LYS A 133 -39.38 -15.37 -14.74
CA LYS A 133 -38.41 -16.29 -14.13
C LYS A 133 -36.96 -15.84 -14.38
N GLU A 134 -36.65 -15.37 -15.58
CA GLU A 134 -35.31 -14.90 -15.91
C GLU A 134 -34.98 -13.56 -15.23
N PHE A 135 -35.92 -12.61 -15.20
CA PHE A 135 -35.77 -11.38 -14.41
C PHE A 135 -35.51 -11.68 -12.92
N LYS A 136 -36.21 -12.66 -12.34
CA LYS A 136 -36.02 -13.05 -10.94
C LYS A 136 -34.63 -13.66 -10.68
N LYS A 137 -34.03 -14.35 -11.66
CA LYS A 137 -32.65 -14.85 -11.55
C LYS A 137 -31.65 -13.69 -11.60
N LEU A 138 -31.85 -12.75 -12.52
CA LEU A 138 -31.01 -11.55 -12.64
C LEU A 138 -31.07 -10.70 -11.36
N LEU A 139 -32.26 -10.44 -10.83
CA LEU A 139 -32.43 -9.69 -9.57
C LEU A 139 -31.74 -10.37 -8.38
N LYS A 140 -31.74 -11.70 -8.32
CA LYS A 140 -31.00 -12.42 -7.27
C LYS A 140 -29.49 -12.25 -7.39
N ALA A 141 -28.96 -12.20 -8.62
CA ALA A 141 -27.54 -12.04 -8.90
C ALA A 141 -27.06 -10.58 -8.73
N LEU A 142 -27.92 -9.62 -9.07
CA LEU A 142 -27.67 -8.18 -8.95
C LEU A 142 -27.94 -7.63 -7.54
N HIS A 143 -28.40 -8.45 -6.60
CA HIS A 143 -28.77 -7.98 -5.26
C HIS A 143 -27.55 -7.41 -4.50
N PRO A 144 -27.68 -6.24 -3.83
CA PRO A 144 -26.60 -5.61 -3.07
C PRO A 144 -25.99 -6.55 -2.02
N ASP A 145 -26.82 -7.27 -1.27
CA ASP A 145 -26.36 -8.26 -0.26
C ASP A 145 -25.55 -9.43 -0.85
N ARG A 146 -25.57 -9.63 -2.16
CA ARG A 146 -24.74 -10.64 -2.86
C ARG A 146 -23.55 -10.04 -3.59
N GLY A 147 -23.24 -8.77 -3.35
CA GLY A 147 -22.16 -8.04 -4.01
C GLY A 147 -22.55 -7.51 -5.41
N GLY A 148 -23.83 -7.41 -5.72
CA GLY A 148 -24.35 -6.86 -6.97
C GLY A 148 -24.48 -5.33 -6.96
N ASP A 149 -24.63 -4.74 -8.14
CA ASP A 149 -24.79 -3.29 -8.32
C ASP A 149 -26.23 -2.84 -7.98
N GLU A 150 -26.37 -2.08 -6.90
CA GLU A 150 -27.64 -1.55 -6.40
C GLU A 150 -28.40 -0.73 -7.44
N ARG A 151 -27.70 0.00 -8.30
CA ARG A 151 -28.34 0.84 -9.33
C ARG A 151 -28.97 -0.01 -10.42
N LEU A 152 -28.27 -1.07 -10.83
CA LEU A 152 -28.80 -2.02 -11.79
C LEU A 152 -29.96 -2.81 -11.16
N PHE A 153 -29.83 -3.26 -9.91
CA PHE A 153 -30.91 -3.94 -9.21
C PHE A 153 -32.21 -3.13 -9.22
N LYS A 154 -32.15 -1.82 -8.94
CA LYS A 154 -33.33 -0.95 -8.94
C LYS A 154 -34.00 -0.86 -10.32
N VAL A 155 -33.22 -0.63 -11.38
CA VAL A 155 -33.73 -0.54 -12.76
C VAL A 155 -34.37 -1.85 -13.22
N PHE A 156 -33.72 -2.99 -12.95
CA PHE A 156 -34.28 -4.30 -13.30
C PHE A 156 -35.52 -4.66 -12.47
N ASN A 157 -35.63 -4.14 -11.24
CA ASN A 157 -36.78 -4.40 -10.37
C ASN A 157 -38.01 -3.57 -10.82
N GLU A 158 -37.81 -2.34 -11.26
CA GLU A 158 -38.85 -1.50 -11.88
C GLU A 158 -39.44 -2.21 -13.12
N HIS A 159 -38.59 -2.69 -14.03
CA HIS A 159 -39.06 -3.47 -15.19
C HIS A 159 -39.74 -4.79 -14.84
N TYR A 160 -39.34 -5.44 -13.75
CA TYR A 160 -39.99 -6.67 -13.28
C TYR A 160 -41.39 -6.40 -12.69
N GLU A 161 -41.57 -5.29 -11.98
CA GLU A 161 -42.87 -4.87 -11.45
C GLU A 161 -43.80 -4.36 -12.57
N ASP A 162 -43.28 -3.73 -13.62
CA ASP A 162 -44.07 -3.34 -14.81
C ASP A 162 -44.61 -4.56 -15.60
N LEU A 163 -43.94 -5.71 -15.49
CA LEU A 163 -44.38 -6.98 -16.10
C LEU A 163 -45.46 -7.70 -15.27
N LYS A 164 -45.77 -7.23 -14.07
CA LYS A 164 -46.58 -7.92 -13.08
C LYS A 164 -48.05 -8.00 -13.47
#